data_AF-K2BPV6-F1
#
_entry.id   AF-K2BPV6-F1
#
_cell.length_a   1.000
_cell.length_b   1.000
_cell.length_c   1.000
_cell.angle_alpha   90.00
_cell.angle_beta   90.00
_cell.angle_gamma   90.00
#
_symmetry.space_group_name_H-M   'P 1'
#
loop_
_entity.id
_entity.type
_entity.pdbx_description
1 polymer ?
#
loop_
_entity_poly.entity_id
_entity_poly.type
_entity_poly.pdbx_seq_one_letter_code
_entity_poly.pdbx_strand_id
1 'polypeptide(L)'
;MERRDSADVINVGSGKEITIKALAEMIANKAGFKGKINWDSSKPDGMLKKCLDVSRISAYDFQPQVSLAEGIDQVIADYKKRSSMPDFAARAG
;
A
#
# COMPACT_ATOMS: atom_id res chain seq x y z
N MET A 1 -22.15 -16.25 -26.54
CA MET A 1 -22.66 -16.92 -25.32
C MET A 1 -22.21 -16.09 -24.14
N GLU A 2 -23.00 -15.07 -23.78
CA GLU A 2 -22.68 -14.20 -22.64
C GLU A 2 -23.07 -14.94 -21.35
N ARG A 3 -22.08 -15.34 -20.56
CA ARG A 3 -22.32 -15.77 -19.18
C ARG A 3 -22.18 -14.55 -18.28
N ARG A 4 -23.31 -14.05 -17.81
CA ARG A 4 -23.37 -13.08 -16.71
C ARG A 4 -24.08 -13.76 -15.55
N ASP A 5 -23.43 -14.79 -15.01
CA ASP A 5 -23.93 -15.53 -13.86
C ASP A 5 -23.48 -14.80 -12.58
N SER A 6 -24.37 -13.98 -12.03
CA SER A 6 -24.25 -13.15 -10.82
C SER A 6 -23.15 -12.07 -10.82
N ALA A 7 -23.49 -10.85 -10.38
CA ALA A 7 -22.49 -9.79 -10.16
C ALA A 7 -21.68 -10.10 -8.88
N ASP A 8 -20.89 -11.17 -8.91
CA ASP A 8 -20.05 -11.55 -7.79
C ASP A 8 -18.93 -10.52 -7.62
N VAL A 9 -18.85 -9.92 -6.43
CA VAL A 9 -17.75 -9.03 -6.06
C VAL A 9 -16.44 -9.84 -6.06
N ILE A 10 -15.45 -9.36 -6.80
CA ILE A 10 -14.12 -9.94 -6.88
C ILE A 10 -13.17 -9.08 -6.05
N ASN A 11 -12.49 -9.71 -5.09
CA ASN A 11 -11.39 -9.06 -4.37
C ASN A 11 -10.21 -8.83 -5.31
N VAL A 12 -9.77 -7.58 -5.44
CA VAL A 12 -8.54 -7.21 -6.15
C VAL A 12 -7.50 -6.81 -5.12
N GLY A 13 -6.40 -7.56 -5.06
CA GLY A 13 -5.32 -7.30 -4.11
C GLY A 13 -4.15 -8.24 -4.32
N SER A 14 -3.13 -8.12 -3.48
CA SER A 14 -1.93 -8.96 -3.57
C SER A 14 -2.05 -10.33 -2.90
N GLY A 15 -3.05 -10.52 -2.03
CA GLY A 15 -3.13 -11.70 -1.16
C GLY A 15 -1.95 -11.83 -0.19
N LYS A 16 -1.13 -10.78 -0.04
CA LYS A 16 0.07 -10.75 0.79
C LYS A 16 -0.09 -9.72 1.90
N GLU A 17 0.57 -10.00 3.02
CA GLU A 17 0.48 -9.22 4.25
C GLU A 17 1.87 -8.77 4.70
N ILE A 18 1.89 -7.65 5.44
CA ILE A 18 3.06 -7.14 6.11
C ILE A 18 2.62 -6.50 7.43
N THR A 19 3.46 -6.55 8.46
CA THR A 19 3.17 -5.86 9.71
C THR A 19 3.26 -4.34 9.52
N ILE A 20 2.53 -3.58 10.33
CA ILE A 20 2.63 -2.11 10.36
C ILE A 20 4.08 -1.66 10.61
N LYS A 21 4.78 -2.36 11.50
CA LYS A 21 6.19 -2.10 11.80
C LYS A 21 7.08 -2.23 10.56
N ALA A 22 7.01 -3.35 9.86
CA ALA A 22 7.83 -3.57 8.67
C ALA A 22 7.47 -2.61 7.52
N LEU A 23 6.19 -2.26 7.36
CA LEU A 23 5.77 -1.23 6.41
C LEU A 23 6.37 0.14 6.76
N ALA A 24 6.24 0.58 8.01
CA ALA A 24 6.76 1.87 8.47
C ALA A 24 8.29 1.96 8.33
N GLU A 25 9.00 0.91 8.70
CA GLU A 25 10.46 0.81 8.53
C GLU A 25 10.87 0.85 7.05
N MET A 26 10.14 0.14 6.18
CA MET A 26 10.39 0.16 4.73
C MET A 26 10.23 1.56 4.14
N ILE A 27 9.14 2.25 4.48
CA ILE A 27 8.88 3.63 4.04
C ILE A 27 9.96 4.57 4.57
N ALA A 28 10.29 4.50 5.86
CA ALA A 28 11.30 5.35 6.48
C ALA A 28 12.67 5.20 5.80
N ASN A 29 13.09 3.96 5.54
CA ASN A 29 14.33 3.66 4.84
C ASN A 29 14.34 4.24 3.42
N LYS A 30 13.29 4.00 2.63
CA LYS A 30 13.17 4.50 1.24
C LYS A 30 13.05 6.02 1.15
N ALA A 31 12.39 6.65 2.13
CA ALA A 31 12.28 8.11 2.21
C ALA A 31 13.58 8.78 2.69
N GLY A 32 14.55 8.02 3.19
CA GLY A 32 15.81 8.55 3.72
C GLY A 32 15.69 9.12 5.14
N PHE A 33 14.67 8.75 5.90
CA PHE A 33 14.48 9.19 7.28
C PHE A 33 15.61 8.65 8.18
N LYS A 34 16.22 9.53 8.97
CA LYS A 34 17.33 9.21 9.89
C LYS A 34 16.97 9.26 11.37
N GLY A 35 15.72 9.57 11.68
CA GLY A 35 15.22 9.58 13.05
C GLY A 35 14.86 8.19 13.57
N LYS A 36 14.19 8.14 14.73
CA LYS A 36 13.69 6.91 15.34
C LYS A 36 12.17 6.84 15.22
N ILE A 37 11.66 5.66 14.89
CA ILE A 37 10.21 5.39 14.94
C ILE A 37 9.87 4.95 16.37
N ASN A 38 9.08 5.75 17.07
CA ASN A 38 8.59 5.43 18.41
C ASN A 38 7.22 4.75 18.32
N TRP A 39 7.07 3.62 19.01
CA TRP A 39 5.84 2.84 19.08
C TRP A 39 5.17 3.07 20.42
N ASP A 40 3.93 3.55 20.41
CA ASP A 40 3.15 3.83 21.61
C ASP A 40 2.18 2.68 21.87
N SER A 41 2.59 1.74 22.73
CA SER A 41 1.78 0.57 23.12
C SER A 41 0.66 0.90 24.10
N SER A 42 0.49 2.16 24.52
CA SER A 42 -0.68 2.56 25.31
C SER A 42 -1.95 2.62 24.46
N LYS A 43 -1.81 2.69 23.13
CA LYS A 43 -2.92 2.72 22.19
C LYS A 43 -3.31 1.29 21.77
N PRO A 44 -4.62 1.02 21.59
CA PRO A 44 -5.07 -0.30 21.17
C PRO A 44 -4.64 -0.61 19.74
N ASP A 45 -4.20 -1.85 19.52
CA ASP A 45 -4.00 -2.37 18.17
C ASP A 45 -5.33 -2.60 17.46
N GLY A 46 -5.32 -2.43 16.14
CA GLY A 46 -6.43 -2.81 15.28
C GLY A 46 -6.53 -4.34 15.09
N MET A 47 -7.36 -4.77 14.13
CA MET A 47 -7.46 -6.19 13.79
C MET A 47 -6.10 -6.74 13.35
N LEU A 48 -5.64 -7.81 14.01
CA LEU A 48 -4.31 -8.40 13.84
C LEU A 48 -3.99 -8.82 12.39
N LYS A 49 -5.02 -9.19 11.64
CA LYS A 49 -4.89 -9.69 10.28
C LYS A 49 -5.99 -9.14 9.40
N LYS A 50 -5.62 -8.41 8.34
CA LYS A 50 -6.56 -7.89 7.34
C LYS A 50 -6.00 -8.14 5.95
N CYS A 51 -6.33 -9.30 5.39
CA CYS A 51 -5.95 -9.69 4.04
C CYS A 51 -7.16 -10.18 3.26
N LEU A 52 -7.20 -9.79 1.99
CA LEU A 52 -8.21 -10.26 1.07
C LEU A 52 -7.89 -11.69 0.62
N ASP A 53 -8.91 -12.54 0.58
CA ASP A 53 -8.83 -13.76 -0.20
C ASP A 53 -8.89 -13.41 -1.69
N VAL A 54 -7.82 -13.72 -2.41
CA VAL A 54 -7.64 -13.43 -3.84
C VAL A 54 -7.75 -14.70 -4.70
N SER A 55 -8.25 -15.81 -4.14
CA SER A 55 -8.36 -17.08 -4.86
C SER A 55 -9.20 -16.95 -6.13
N ARG A 56 -10.29 -16.17 -6.08
CA ARG A 56 -11.17 -15.92 -7.22
C ARG A 56 -10.47 -15.19 -8.37
N ILE A 57 -9.76 -14.09 -8.08
CA ILE A 57 -9.12 -13.30 -9.13
C ILE A 57 -7.90 -14.02 -9.71
N SER A 58 -7.21 -14.81 -8.88
CA SER A 58 -6.06 -15.63 -9.29
C SER A 58 -6.44 -16.70 -10.32
N ALA A 59 -7.69 -17.19 -10.30
CA ALA A 59 -8.21 -18.13 -11.30
C ALA A 59 -8.36 -17.53 -12.70
N TYR A 60 -8.31 -16.19 -12.81
CA TYR A 60 -8.30 -15.46 -14.08
C TYR A 60 -6.87 -15.04 -14.50
N ASP A 61 -5.84 -15.73 -13.99
CA ASP A 61 -4.41 -15.43 -14.21
C ASP A 61 -4.00 -14.00 -13.83
N PHE A 62 -4.82 -13.31 -13.05
CA PHE A 62 -4.49 -11.99 -12.54
C PHE A 62 -3.46 -12.12 -11.42
N GLN A 63 -2.39 -11.33 -11.53
CA GLN A 63 -1.41 -11.13 -10.48
C GLN A 63 -0.98 -9.65 -10.44
N PRO A 64 -0.79 -9.04 -9.26
CA PRO A 64 -0.23 -7.69 -9.18
C PRO A 64 1.17 -7.66 -9.79
N GLN A 65 1.40 -6.70 -10.68
CA GLN A 65 2.68 -6.56 -11.41
C GLN A 65 3.68 -5.67 -10.67
N VAL A 66 3.23 -4.92 -9.66
CA VAL A 66 4.06 -3.99 -8.89
C VAL A 66 4.14 -4.52 -7.47
N SER A 67 5.37 -4.76 -6.99
CA SER A 67 5.59 -5.11 -5.60
C SER A 67 5.35 -3.90 -4.68
N LEU A 68 5.13 -4.17 -3.38
CA LEU A 68 4.97 -3.11 -2.39
C LEU A 68 6.19 -2.16 -2.37
N ALA A 69 7.40 -2.72 -2.46
CA ALA A 69 8.63 -1.93 -2.43
C ALA A 69 8.75 -1.00 -3.65
N GLU A 70 8.46 -1.51 -4.86
CA GLU A 70 8.47 -0.71 -6.09
C GLU A 70 7.38 0.37 -6.07
N GLY A 71 6.18 0.03 -5.61
CA GLY A 71 5.09 0.99 -5.47
C GLY A 71 5.43 2.13 -4.51
N ILE A 72 6.08 1.83 -3.38
CA ILE A 72 6.56 2.86 -2.44
C ILE A 72 7.58 3.78 -3.11
N ASP A 73 8.55 3.24 -3.86
CA ASP A 73 9.54 4.07 -4.58
C ASP A 73 8.87 5.00 -5.60
N GLN A 74 7.91 4.50 -6.36
CA GLN A 74 7.14 5.27 -7.34
C GLN A 74 6.38 6.43 -6.66
N VAL A 75 5.67 6.14 -5.57
CA VAL A 75 4.91 7.16 -4.81
C VAL A 75 5.83 8.21 -4.20
N ILE A 76 6.99 7.81 -3.65
CA ILE A 76 7.98 8.76 -3.12
C ILE A 76 8.50 9.67 -4.23
N ALA A 77 8.85 9.11 -5.39
CA ALA A 77 9.34 9.87 -6.52
C ALA A 77 8.29 10.87 -7.02
N ASP A 78 7.05 10.44 -7.16
CA ASP A 78 5.94 11.29 -7.60
C ASP A 78 5.60 12.39 -6.59
N TYR A 79 5.63 12.07 -5.29
CA TYR A 79 5.46 13.07 -4.23
C TYR A 79 6.55 14.15 -4.31
N LYS A 80 7.83 13.77 -4.41
CA LYS A 80 8.95 14.72 -4.53
C LYS A 80 8.80 15.65 -5.74
N LYS A 81 8.40 15.11 -6.89
CA LYS A 81 8.13 15.90 -8.10
C LYS A 81 7.02 16.92 -7.85
N ARG A 82 5.90 16.50 -7.26
CA ARG A 82 4.76 17.38 -6.97
C ARG A 82 5.10 18.44 -5.91
N SER A 83 5.84 18.10 -4.86
CA SER A 83 6.29 19.05 -3.84
C SER A 83 7.23 20.13 -4.38
N SER A 84 7.95 19.85 -5.47
CA SER A 84 8.78 20.86 -6.15
C SER A 84 7.99 21.80 -7.07
N MET A 85 6.68 21.57 -7.26
CA MET A 85 5.82 22.45 -8.06
C MET A 85 5.32 23.65 -7.22
N PRO A 86 5.34 24.87 -7.79
CA PRO A 86 5.02 26.10 -7.04
C PRO A 86 3.64 26.10 -6.35
N ASP A 87 2.62 25.54 -7.01
CA ASP A 87 1.24 25.51 -6.51
C ASP A 87 1.00 24.49 -5.37
N PHE A 88 1.87 23.48 -5.23
CA PHE A 88 1.72 22.45 -4.21
C PHE A 88 2.37 22.83 -2.88
N ALA A 89 3.50 23.54 -2.94
CA ALA A 89 4.22 24.03 -1.75
C ALA A 89 3.36 24.95 -0.87
N ALA A 90 2.44 25.72 -1.48
CA ALA A 90 1.53 26.63 -0.77
C ALA A 90 0.42 25.92 0.06
N ARG A 91 0.18 24.62 -0.15
CA ARG A 91 -0.87 23.83 0.52
C ARG A 91 -0.35 22.88 1.60
N ALA A 92 0.96 22.67 1.67
CA ALA A 92 1.60 21.70 2.54
C ALA A 92 2.14 22.31 3.86
N GLY A 93 1.84 23.59 4.13
CA GLY A 93 2.24 24.34 5.32
C GLY A 93 1.10 24.57 6.30
#